data_AF-A0A2U8FTH8-F1
#
_entry.id   AF-A0A2U8FTH8-F1
#
_cell.length_a   1.000
_cell.length_b   1.000
_cell.length_c   1.000
_cell.angle_alpha   90.00
_cell.angle_beta   90.00
_cell.angle_gamma   90.00
#
_symmetry.space_group_name_H-M   'P 1'
#
loop_
_entity.id
_entity.type
_entity.pdbx_description
1 polymer ?
#
loop_
_entity_poly.entity_id
_entity_poly.type
_entity_poly.pdbx_seq_one_letter_code
_entity_poly.pdbx_strand_id
1 'polypeptide(L)'
;MATILVVDDELGIRALLSEILTDEGHSVEVAENAAKARVMREQCKPDLILLDIWMPDVDGVTLLKEWSAGGQLTMPVIMMSGHGTIDTAVEATKFGAMAFLEKPITMQKLLRAVEQGLTKPAPRPAVVATPPVHLATVTPITAAPSYAAVSNSPATISPIRSELVGHVEPHRAPVSYGMSHAPIVSTPVHTGPQHEQSFELDRPLREARDDFERAYFEFHLAREGGSMTRVAEKTGLERTHLYRKLKQLGVDLGRSKKTAAN
;
A
#
# COMPACT_ATOMS: atom_id res chain seq x y z
N MET A 1 -23.67 -20.87 14.15
CA MET A 1 -22.39 -21.30 13.56
C MET A 1 -22.30 -20.68 12.18
N ALA A 2 -21.29 -19.85 11.95
CA ALA A 2 -21.05 -19.15 10.69
C ALA A 2 -19.57 -19.28 10.35
N THR A 3 -19.23 -19.28 9.06
CA THR A 3 -17.85 -19.34 8.58
C THR A 3 -17.30 -17.93 8.39
N ILE A 4 -16.30 -17.56 9.18
CA ILE A 4 -15.67 -16.23 9.15
C ILE A 4 -14.27 -16.37 8.53
N LEU A 5 -13.99 -15.57 7.50
CA LEU A 5 -12.64 -15.48 6.93
C LEU A 5 -11.91 -14.27 7.53
N VAL A 6 -10.78 -14.53 8.20
CA VAL A 6 -9.88 -13.49 8.73
C VAL A 6 -8.70 -13.31 7.79
N VAL A 7 -8.53 -12.10 7.29
CA VAL A 7 -7.46 -11.73 6.36
C VAL A 7 -6.56 -10.68 7.02
N ASP A 8 -5.34 -11.07 7.36
CA ASP A 8 -4.37 -10.23 8.08
C ASP A 8 -2.97 -10.81 7.89
N ASP A 9 -1.96 -9.97 7.61
CA ASP A 9 -0.59 -10.44 7.41
C ASP A 9 0.09 -10.83 8.74
N GLU A 10 -0.41 -10.32 9.86
CA GLU A 10 0.14 -10.58 11.18
C GLU A 10 -0.38 -11.90 11.77
N LEU A 11 0.54 -12.84 12.03
CA LEU A 11 0.20 -14.16 12.60
C LEU A 11 -0.48 -14.04 13.98
N GLY A 12 -0.02 -13.11 14.82
CA GLY A 12 -0.55 -12.89 16.17
C GLY A 12 -2.02 -12.46 16.16
N ILE A 13 -2.38 -11.54 15.27
CA ILE A 13 -3.76 -11.07 15.11
C ILE A 13 -4.65 -12.19 14.57
N ARG A 14 -4.19 -12.95 13.56
CA ARG A 14 -4.93 -14.11 13.06
C ARG A 14 -5.19 -15.15 14.14
N ALA A 15 -4.18 -15.48 14.94
CA ALA A 15 -4.32 -16.44 16.04
C ALA A 15 -5.32 -15.96 17.09
N LEU A 16 -5.17 -14.72 17.54
CA LEU A 16 -6.07 -14.11 18.53
C LEU A 16 -7.52 -14.06 18.04
N LEU A 17 -7.76 -13.54 16.83
CA LEU A 17 -9.12 -13.47 16.28
C LEU A 17 -9.71 -14.87 16.05
N SER A 18 -8.90 -15.84 15.66
CA SER A 18 -9.36 -17.21 15.49
C SER A 18 -9.79 -17.84 16.80
N GLU A 19 -9.00 -17.69 17.86
CA GLU A 19 -9.33 -18.17 19.21
C GLU A 19 -10.64 -17.57 19.70
N ILE A 20 -10.73 -16.24 19.68
CA ILE A 20 -11.92 -15.48 20.11
C ILE A 20 -13.19 -15.93 19.37
N LEU A 21 -13.14 -16.01 18.04
CA LEU A 21 -14.33 -16.32 17.25
C LEU A 21 -14.70 -17.80 17.31
N THR A 22 -13.72 -18.69 17.50
CA THR A 22 -13.98 -20.12 17.68
C THR A 22 -14.66 -20.39 19.03
N ASP A 23 -14.25 -19.69 20.09
CA ASP A 23 -14.88 -19.78 21.41
C ASP A 23 -16.37 -19.38 21.39
N GLU A 24 -16.74 -18.44 20.50
CA GLU A 24 -18.12 -18.04 20.25
C GLU A 24 -18.90 -19.00 19.31
N GLY A 25 -18.27 -20.10 18.89
CA GLY A 25 -18.89 -21.15 18.09
C GLY A 25 -18.94 -20.87 16.58
N HIS A 26 -18.07 -19.99 16.08
CA HIS A 26 -17.86 -19.78 14.65
C HIS A 26 -16.75 -20.68 14.10
N SER A 27 -16.81 -20.99 12.81
CA SER A 27 -15.69 -21.61 12.10
C SER A 27 -14.83 -20.52 11.48
N VAL A 28 -13.52 -20.55 11.75
CA VAL A 28 -12.62 -19.49 11.31
C VAL A 28 -11.65 -20.02 10.27
N GLU A 29 -11.64 -19.37 9.11
CA GLU A 29 -10.64 -19.56 8.06
C GLU A 29 -9.68 -18.37 8.06
N VAL A 30 -8.40 -18.61 7.74
CA VAL A 30 -7.37 -17.58 7.81
C VAL A 30 -6.60 -17.42 6.50
N ALA A 31 -6.40 -16.16 6.09
CA ALA A 31 -5.57 -15.78 4.97
C ALA A 31 -4.52 -14.75 5.41
N GLU A 32 -3.28 -14.95 4.97
CA GLU A 32 -2.14 -14.09 5.34
C GLU A 32 -1.89 -12.95 4.34
N ASN A 33 -2.62 -12.93 3.23
CA ASN A 33 -2.48 -11.94 2.17
C ASN A 33 -3.70 -11.94 1.25
N ALA A 34 -3.77 -10.97 0.35
CA ALA A 34 -4.88 -10.81 -0.58
C ALA A 34 -4.99 -11.98 -1.57
N ALA A 35 -3.87 -12.57 -2.00
CA ALA A 35 -3.88 -13.70 -2.93
C ALA A 35 -4.60 -14.92 -2.31
N LYS A 36 -4.23 -15.29 -1.09
CA LYS A 36 -4.86 -16.39 -0.34
C LYS A 36 -6.31 -16.08 -0.01
N ALA A 37 -6.64 -14.82 0.30
CA ALA A 37 -8.00 -14.40 0.58
C ALA A 37 -8.94 -14.62 -0.62
N ARG A 38 -8.49 -14.33 -1.85
CA ARG A 38 -9.28 -14.59 -3.08
C ARG A 38 -9.61 -16.08 -3.22
N VAL A 39 -8.61 -16.94 -3.05
CA VAL A 39 -8.78 -18.39 -3.15
C VAL A 39 -9.74 -18.91 -2.07
N MET A 40 -9.53 -18.52 -0.81
CA MET A 40 -10.35 -18.96 0.33
C MET A 40 -11.80 -18.48 0.22
N ARG A 41 -12.03 -17.25 -0.27
CA ARG A 41 -13.39 -16.74 -0.50
C ARG A 41 -14.15 -17.58 -1.51
N GLU A 42 -13.48 -18.04 -2.57
CA GLU A 42 -14.09 -18.88 -3.60
C GLU A 42 -14.36 -20.30 -3.14
N GLN A 43 -13.44 -20.87 -2.36
CA GLN A 43 -13.53 -22.25 -1.87
C GLN A 43 -14.53 -22.39 -0.73
N CYS A 44 -14.46 -21.50 0.28
CA CYS A 44 -15.19 -21.66 1.54
C CYS A 44 -16.47 -20.83 1.61
N LYS A 45 -16.69 -19.89 0.69
CA LYS A 45 -17.85 -18.96 0.65
C LYS A 45 -18.22 -18.44 2.06
N PRO A 46 -17.35 -17.65 2.70
CA PRO A 46 -17.54 -17.21 4.07
C PRO A 46 -18.81 -16.37 4.22
N ASP A 47 -19.45 -16.49 5.39
CA ASP A 47 -20.61 -15.70 5.79
C ASP A 47 -20.21 -14.28 6.19
N LEU A 48 -18.95 -14.07 6.60
CA LEU A 48 -18.40 -12.77 6.97
C LEU A 48 -16.89 -12.74 6.73
N ILE A 49 -16.36 -11.58 6.33
CA ILE A 49 -14.92 -11.36 6.18
C ILE A 49 -14.46 -10.25 7.12
N LEU A 50 -13.44 -10.54 7.91
CA LEU A 50 -12.62 -9.56 8.61
C LEU A 50 -11.38 -9.28 7.76
N LEU A 51 -11.24 -8.06 7.26
CA LEU A 51 -10.20 -7.71 6.29
C LEU A 51 -9.30 -6.60 6.81
N ASP A 52 -8.01 -6.88 7.03
CA ASP A 52 -7.03 -5.83 7.30
C ASP A 52 -6.84 -4.94 6.07
N ILE A 53 -6.71 -3.64 6.32
CA ILE A 53 -6.37 -2.64 5.30
C ILE A 53 -4.92 -2.79 4.90
N TRP A 54 -4.05 -3.00 5.88
CA TRP A 54 -2.62 -2.99 5.64
C TRP A 54 -2.10 -4.39 5.40
N MET A 55 -1.79 -4.68 4.14
CA MET A 55 -1.13 -5.91 3.73
C MET A 55 0.02 -5.57 2.77
N PRO A 56 1.12 -6.35 2.76
CA PRO A 56 2.33 -6.04 2.00
C PRO A 56 2.14 -6.15 0.47
N ASP A 57 1.20 -6.97 0.01
CA ASP A 57 0.94 -7.21 -1.41
C ASP A 57 -0.11 -6.25 -1.98
N VAL A 58 -1.35 -6.33 -1.49
CA VAL A 58 -2.50 -5.55 -1.95
C VAL A 58 -3.24 -5.02 -0.74
N ASP A 59 -3.44 -3.71 -0.69
CA ASP A 59 -4.25 -3.04 0.34
C ASP A 59 -5.68 -3.61 0.38
N GLY A 60 -6.19 -3.87 1.59
CA GLY A 60 -7.54 -4.38 1.82
C GLY A 60 -8.64 -3.52 1.17
N VAL A 61 -8.48 -2.20 1.10
CA VAL A 61 -9.45 -1.34 0.39
C VAL A 61 -9.44 -1.60 -1.11
N THR A 62 -8.26 -1.86 -1.69
CA THR A 62 -8.12 -2.22 -3.10
C THR A 62 -8.77 -3.58 -3.37
N LEU A 63 -8.58 -4.55 -2.48
CA LEU A 63 -9.24 -5.87 -2.57
C LEU A 63 -10.77 -5.78 -2.46
N LEU A 64 -11.28 -4.95 -1.54
CA LEU A 64 -12.72 -4.70 -1.39
C LEU A 64 -13.32 -4.09 -2.66
N LYS A 65 -12.64 -3.10 -3.27
CA LYS A 65 -13.06 -2.47 -4.53
C LYS A 65 -13.15 -3.50 -5.66
N GLU A 66 -12.16 -4.38 -5.77
CA GLU A 66 -12.15 -5.46 -6.76
C GLU A 66 -13.36 -6.38 -6.60
N TRP A 67 -13.65 -6.84 -5.37
CA TRP A 67 -14.81 -7.68 -5.10
C TRP A 67 -16.15 -6.96 -5.35
N SER A 68 -16.23 -5.69 -4.99
CA SER A 68 -17.42 -4.87 -5.26
C SER A 68 -17.65 -4.70 -6.76
N ALA A 69 -16.61 -4.39 -7.54
CA ALA A 69 -16.70 -4.18 -8.99
C ALA A 69 -16.99 -5.49 -9.75
N GLY A 70 -16.44 -6.61 -9.27
CA GLY A 70 -16.70 -7.94 -9.82
C GLY A 70 -18.06 -8.54 -9.43
N GLY A 71 -18.86 -7.85 -8.60
CA GLY A 71 -20.12 -8.38 -8.08
C GLY A 71 -19.94 -9.59 -7.14
N GLN A 72 -18.74 -9.74 -6.57
CA GLN A 72 -18.34 -10.87 -5.71
C GLN A 72 -18.53 -10.58 -4.22
N LEU A 73 -18.98 -9.36 -3.87
CA LEU A 73 -19.25 -8.94 -2.50
C LEU A 73 -20.61 -9.49 -2.01
N THR A 74 -20.71 -10.81 -1.87
CA THR A 74 -21.94 -11.51 -1.47
C THR A 74 -22.08 -11.69 0.04
N MET A 75 -21.10 -11.22 0.81
CA MET A 75 -21.02 -11.34 2.25
C MET A 75 -20.64 -9.98 2.87
N PRO A 76 -21.02 -9.72 4.12
CA PRO A 76 -20.52 -8.58 4.88
C PRO A 76 -18.99 -8.60 5.00
N VAL A 77 -18.37 -7.47 4.71
CA VAL A 77 -16.93 -7.23 4.96
C VAL A 77 -16.79 -6.17 6.03
N ILE A 78 -16.07 -6.51 7.10
CA ILE A 78 -15.68 -5.59 8.16
C ILE A 78 -14.20 -5.30 7.99
N MET A 79 -13.86 -4.02 7.84
CA MET A 79 -12.48 -3.60 7.70
C MET A 79 -11.82 -3.52 9.07
N MET A 80 -10.59 -3.98 9.18
CA MET A 80 -9.73 -3.82 10.35
C MET A 80 -8.61 -2.85 10.00
N SER A 81 -8.21 -2.00 10.93
CA SER A 81 -7.12 -1.05 10.67
C SER A 81 -6.30 -0.71 11.90
N GLY A 82 -4.98 -0.88 11.79
CA GLY A 82 -4.02 -0.33 12.77
C GLY A 82 -3.73 1.15 12.61
N HIS A 83 -3.85 1.69 11.40
CA HIS A 83 -3.49 3.08 11.05
C HIS A 83 -4.61 3.76 10.26
N GLY A 84 -5.86 3.57 10.69
CA GLY A 84 -7.03 4.03 9.95
C GLY A 84 -7.12 5.54 9.92
N THR A 85 -6.94 6.16 8.75
CA THR A 85 -7.38 7.55 8.57
C THR A 85 -8.90 7.56 8.34
N ILE A 86 -9.59 8.61 8.79
CA ILE A 86 -11.03 8.79 8.56
C ILE A 86 -11.36 8.66 7.06
N ASP A 87 -10.48 9.17 6.20
CA ASP A 87 -10.61 9.09 4.74
C ASP A 87 -10.71 7.65 4.24
N THR A 88 -9.88 6.75 4.76
CA THR A 88 -9.87 5.32 4.39
C THR A 88 -11.16 4.63 4.81
N ALA A 89 -11.68 4.93 6.00
CA ALA A 89 -12.93 4.36 6.48
C ALA A 89 -14.12 4.81 5.61
N VAL A 90 -14.18 6.12 5.29
CA VAL A 90 -15.22 6.69 4.42
C VAL A 90 -15.16 6.08 3.02
N GLU A 91 -13.95 5.89 2.49
CA GLU A 91 -13.76 5.24 1.19
C GLU A 91 -14.26 3.78 1.21
N ALA A 92 -13.87 3.00 2.21
CA ALA A 92 -14.29 1.60 2.32
C ALA A 92 -15.82 1.44 2.38
N THR A 93 -16.51 2.32 3.11
CA THR A 93 -17.99 2.31 3.17
C THR A 93 -18.62 2.55 1.79
N LYS A 94 -18.03 3.41 0.94
CA LYS A 94 -18.54 3.65 -0.43
C LYS A 94 -18.47 2.40 -1.30
N PHE A 95 -17.51 1.50 -1.04
CA PHE A 95 -17.31 0.24 -1.77
C PHE A 95 -17.95 -0.96 -1.08
N GLY A 96 -18.83 -0.73 -0.09
CA GLY A 96 -19.65 -1.78 0.51
C GLY A 96 -19.08 -2.41 1.78
N ALA A 97 -18.05 -1.83 2.40
CA ALA A 97 -17.67 -2.21 3.75
C ALA A 97 -18.84 -1.94 4.71
N MET A 98 -19.17 -2.94 5.51
CA MET A 98 -20.26 -2.85 6.46
C MET A 98 -19.89 -2.04 7.70
N ALA A 99 -18.70 -2.29 8.21
CA ALA A 99 -18.21 -1.70 9.44
C ALA A 99 -16.68 -1.57 9.40
N PHE A 100 -16.17 -0.82 10.35
CA PHE A 100 -14.75 -0.56 10.52
C PHE A 100 -14.37 -0.76 11.98
N LEU A 101 -13.29 -1.51 12.21
CA LEU A 101 -12.72 -1.77 13.53
C LEU A 101 -11.30 -1.21 13.57
N GLU A 102 -11.08 -0.29 14.49
CA GLU A 102 -9.75 0.25 14.78
C GLU A 102 -9.00 -0.71 15.72
N LYS A 103 -7.76 -1.06 15.36
CA LYS A 103 -6.85 -1.80 16.23
C LYS A 103 -6.23 -0.81 17.24
N PRO A 104 -6.13 -1.14 18.54
CA PRO A 104 -6.39 -2.46 19.14
C PRO A 104 -7.89 -2.78 19.25
N ILE A 105 -8.27 -3.96 18.72
CA ILE A 105 -9.67 -4.39 18.68
C ILE A 105 -10.03 -5.02 20.02
N THR A 106 -10.92 -4.37 20.77
CA THR A 106 -11.50 -4.95 21.98
C THR A 106 -12.48 -6.07 21.63
N MET A 107 -12.46 -7.16 22.39
CA MET A 107 -13.40 -8.28 22.31
C MET A 107 -14.86 -7.84 22.06
N GLN A 108 -15.38 -6.96 22.92
CA GLN A 108 -16.78 -6.53 22.86
C GLN A 108 -17.15 -5.84 21.52
N LYS A 109 -16.23 -5.04 20.96
CA LYS A 109 -16.44 -4.38 19.67
C LYS A 109 -16.42 -5.39 18.52
N LEU A 110 -15.50 -6.35 18.56
CA LEU A 110 -15.40 -7.41 17.56
C LEU A 110 -16.70 -8.22 17.50
N LEU A 111 -17.12 -8.78 18.65
CA LEU A 111 -18.28 -9.65 18.71
C LEU A 111 -19.56 -8.94 18.26
N ARG A 112 -19.74 -7.69 18.71
CA ARG A 112 -20.89 -6.87 18.29
C ARG A 112 -20.89 -6.61 16.79
N ALA A 113 -19.74 -6.32 16.20
CA ALA A 113 -19.65 -6.06 14.77
C ALA A 113 -19.91 -7.33 13.94
N VAL A 114 -19.39 -8.48 14.40
CA VAL A 114 -19.63 -9.79 13.78
C VAL A 114 -21.09 -10.18 13.86
N GLU A 115 -21.73 -10.08 15.04
CA GLU A 115 -23.16 -10.36 15.23
C GLU A 115 -24.03 -9.50 14.31
N GLN A 116 -23.73 -8.19 14.24
CA GLN A 116 -24.42 -7.27 13.33
C GLN A 116 -24.24 -7.65 11.87
N GLY A 117 -23.05 -8.11 11.50
CA GLY A 117 -22.77 -8.52 10.13
C GLY A 117 -23.44 -9.80 9.72
N LEU A 118 -23.48 -10.79 10.60
CA LEU A 118 -24.18 -12.05 10.34
C LEU A 118 -25.70 -11.86 10.33
N THR A 119 -26.24 -10.88 11.07
CA THR A 119 -27.69 -10.58 11.10
C THR A 119 -28.16 -9.82 9.86
N LYS A 120 -27.31 -8.95 9.29
CA LYS A 120 -27.68 -8.09 8.17
C LYS A 120 -27.36 -8.79 6.84
N PRO A 121 -28.35 -9.05 5.96
CA PRO A 121 -28.08 -9.67 4.67
C PRO A 121 -27.10 -8.81 3.87
N ALA A 122 -26.19 -9.48 3.17
CA ALA A 122 -25.09 -8.86 2.44
C ALA A 122 -25.53 -7.67 1.56
N PRO A 123 -24.64 -6.69 1.31
CA PRO A 123 -24.94 -5.56 0.44
C PRO A 123 -25.41 -6.11 -0.91
N ARG A 124 -26.69 -5.90 -1.25
CA ARG A 124 -27.21 -6.27 -2.57
C ARG A 124 -26.40 -5.47 -3.59
N PRO A 125 -25.69 -6.10 -4.54
CA PRO A 125 -25.02 -5.35 -5.59
C PRO A 125 -26.09 -4.50 -6.28
N ALA A 126 -25.82 -3.21 -6.42
CA ALA A 126 -26.68 -2.31 -7.16
C ALA A 126 -26.80 -2.88 -8.57
N VAL A 127 -27.94 -3.51 -8.87
CA VAL A 127 -28.25 -4.01 -10.20
C VAL A 127 -28.21 -2.79 -11.11
N VAL A 128 -27.19 -2.71 -11.97
CA VAL A 128 -27.20 -1.79 -13.09
C VAL A 128 -28.41 -2.19 -13.92
N ALA A 129 -29.47 -1.40 -13.84
CA ALA A 129 -30.69 -1.63 -14.59
C ALA A 129 -30.33 -1.75 -16.07
N THR A 130 -30.47 -2.95 -16.63
CA THR A 130 -30.52 -3.13 -18.08
C THR A 130 -31.70 -2.30 -18.60
N PRO A 131 -31.47 -1.32 -19.49
CA PRO A 131 -32.59 -0.62 -20.11
C PRO A 131 -33.40 -1.63 -20.93
N PRO A 132 -34.74 -1.48 -21.02
CA PRO A 132 -35.56 -2.36 -21.81
C PRO A 132 -35.13 -2.28 -23.27
N VAL A 133 -34.82 -3.44 -23.85
CA VAL A 133 -34.66 -3.63 -25.30
C VAL A 133 -35.96 -3.22 -25.99
N HIS A 134 -35.98 -2.03 -26.57
CA HIS A 134 -36.95 -1.69 -27.58
C HIS A 134 -36.53 -2.33 -28.90
N LEU A 135 -37.30 -3.33 -29.32
CA LEU A 135 -37.23 -3.95 -30.63
C LEU A 135 -37.59 -2.90 -31.70
N ALA A 136 -36.58 -2.29 -32.32
CA ALA A 136 -36.76 -1.37 -33.44
C ALA A 136 -36.21 -1.99 -34.73
N THR A 137 -37.18 -2.39 -35.55
CA THR A 137 -37.26 -2.52 -37.01
C THR A 137 -35.97 -2.50 -37.85
N VAL A 138 -35.84 -3.56 -38.65
CA VAL A 138 -34.89 -3.75 -39.75
C VAL A 138 -35.09 -2.71 -40.84
N THR A 139 -34.02 -2.06 -41.27
CA THR A 139 -33.87 -1.51 -42.63
C THR A 139 -32.44 -1.80 -43.15
N PRO A 140 -32.30 -2.32 -44.39
CA PRO A 140 -31.00 -2.73 -44.92
C PRO A 140 -30.38 -1.60 -45.74
N ILE A 141 -29.08 -1.30 -45.55
CA ILE A 141 -28.32 -0.50 -46.53
C ILE A 141 -26.90 -1.06 -46.67
N THR A 142 -26.71 -1.72 -47.81
CA THR A 142 -25.55 -1.73 -48.72
C THR A 142 -24.13 -1.90 -48.13
N ALA A 143 -23.58 -3.09 -48.38
CA ALA A 143 -22.17 -3.39 -48.30
C ALA A 143 -21.40 -2.91 -49.55
N ALA A 144 -20.24 -2.31 -49.34
CA ALA A 144 -19.11 -2.40 -50.27
C ALA A 144 -17.77 -2.28 -49.49
N PRO A 145 -16.70 -2.95 -49.93
CA PRO A 145 -15.63 -3.42 -49.05
C PRO A 145 -14.36 -2.57 -49.16
N SER A 146 -13.53 -2.56 -48.13
CA SER A 146 -12.14 -2.08 -48.25
C SER A 146 -11.21 -2.80 -47.25
N TYR A 147 -10.59 -3.85 -47.80
CA TYR A 147 -9.20 -4.32 -47.64
C TYR A 147 -8.48 -4.25 -46.28
N ALA A 148 -8.07 -5.46 -45.88
CA ALA A 148 -6.95 -5.79 -45.01
C ALA A 148 -5.58 -5.46 -45.64
N ALA A 149 -4.57 -5.26 -44.78
CA ALA A 149 -3.17 -5.74 -44.86
C ALA A 149 -2.29 -4.78 -44.00
N VAL A 150 -1.63 -5.21 -42.91
CA VAL A 150 -0.46 -6.11 -42.77
C VAL A 150 0.86 -5.49 -43.25
N SER A 151 1.90 -5.71 -42.44
CA SER A 151 3.36 -5.58 -42.67
C SER A 151 3.95 -4.17 -42.50
N ASN A 152 5.18 -3.93 -42.05
CA ASN A 152 6.30 -4.76 -41.57
C ASN A 152 7.32 -3.79 -40.94
N SER A 153 8.12 -4.23 -39.97
CA SER A 153 9.42 -3.59 -39.63
C SER A 153 10.47 -3.90 -40.73
N PRO A 154 11.68 -3.27 -40.81
CA PRO A 154 12.77 -3.44 -39.81
C PRO A 154 13.79 -2.25 -39.70
N ALA A 155 14.86 -2.53 -38.93
CA ALA A 155 15.95 -1.70 -38.41
C ALA A 155 16.97 -1.10 -39.41
N THR A 156 17.75 -0.11 -38.94
CA THR A 156 19.08 0.27 -39.47
C THR A 156 20.02 0.77 -38.35
N ILE A 157 21.33 0.55 -38.54
CA ILE A 157 22.49 0.52 -37.62
C ILE A 157 23.37 1.79 -37.72
N SER A 158 23.90 2.27 -36.57
CA SER A 158 25.18 2.97 -36.14
C SER A 158 26.10 3.75 -37.14
N PRO A 159 27.30 4.34 -36.80
CA PRO A 159 28.12 4.33 -35.55
C PRO A 159 29.01 5.62 -35.23
N ILE A 160 29.89 5.49 -34.21
CA ILE A 160 31.24 6.12 -33.96
C ILE A 160 31.39 7.55 -33.37
N ARG A 161 32.00 7.69 -32.17
CA ARG A 161 33.42 8.13 -31.96
C ARG A 161 33.90 8.06 -30.50
N SER A 162 35.19 7.78 -30.35
CA SER A 162 35.99 7.46 -29.16
C SER A 162 37.08 8.53 -28.92
N GLU A 163 37.79 8.40 -27.79
CA GLU A 163 39.10 8.99 -27.38
C GLU A 163 39.04 10.37 -26.67
N LEU A 164 39.87 10.75 -25.68
CA LEU A 164 41.24 10.32 -25.31
C LEU A 164 41.65 10.86 -23.90
N VAL A 165 42.23 9.99 -23.05
CA VAL A 165 43.47 10.06 -22.21
C VAL A 165 43.85 11.29 -21.34
N GLY A 166 44.37 10.97 -20.13
CA GLY A 166 45.54 11.64 -19.49
C GLY A 166 45.39 11.85 -17.97
N HIS A 167 46.01 11.07 -17.07
CA HIS A 167 47.43 10.98 -16.64
C HIS A 167 47.67 11.58 -15.22
N VAL A 168 48.18 10.71 -14.32
CA VAL A 168 49.27 10.91 -13.33
C VAL A 168 48.97 11.40 -11.89
N GLU A 169 49.30 10.49 -10.95
CA GLU A 169 49.65 10.51 -9.51
C GLU A 169 50.76 11.54 -9.10
N PRO A 170 51.33 11.52 -7.86
CA PRO A 170 50.80 11.68 -6.50
C PRO A 170 51.63 12.75 -5.72
N HIS A 171 51.36 13.08 -4.45
CA HIS A 171 52.44 13.42 -3.47
C HIS A 171 51.94 13.68 -2.02
N ARG A 172 52.46 12.85 -1.10
CA ARG A 172 52.99 13.08 0.27
C ARG A 172 52.32 14.05 1.29
N ALA A 173 52.06 13.45 2.47
CA ALA A 173 51.95 13.99 3.84
C ALA A 173 53.25 14.72 4.33
N PRO A 174 53.44 15.24 5.59
CA PRO A 174 52.72 14.91 6.85
C PRO A 174 52.64 15.99 8.01
N VAL A 175 51.97 15.59 9.12
CA VAL A 175 52.00 16.00 10.57
C VAL A 175 52.00 17.48 11.03
N SER A 176 51.15 17.83 12.03
CA SER A 176 51.59 18.22 13.39
C SER A 176 50.43 18.60 14.35
N TYR A 177 50.71 18.34 15.63
CA TYR A 177 49.99 18.41 16.92
C TYR A 177 49.34 19.75 17.31
N GLY A 178 48.27 19.69 18.12
CA GLY A 178 47.79 20.83 18.92
C GLY A 178 46.53 20.53 19.73
N MET A 179 46.68 20.01 20.95
CA MET A 179 45.62 19.99 21.96
C MET A 179 45.34 21.41 22.45
N SER A 180 44.07 21.84 22.47
CA SER A 180 43.59 22.95 23.29
C SER A 180 42.12 22.72 23.62
N HIS A 181 41.84 22.36 24.87
CA HIS A 181 40.51 22.30 25.45
C HIS A 181 39.94 23.72 25.60
N ALA A 182 38.78 23.99 25.02
CA ALA A 182 37.87 25.05 25.45
C ALA A 182 36.42 24.54 25.26
N PRO A 183 35.49 24.82 26.19
CA PRO A 183 34.16 24.25 26.16
C PRO A 183 33.33 24.96 25.09
N ILE A 184 33.06 24.26 23.98
CA ILE A 184 32.19 24.78 22.93
C ILE A 184 30.76 24.43 23.34
N VAL A 185 30.01 25.45 23.73
CA VAL A 185 28.54 25.45 23.81
C VAL A 185 28.01 24.87 22.51
N SER A 186 27.40 23.68 22.59
CA SER A 186 26.85 22.99 21.42
C SER A 186 25.59 23.71 20.96
N THR A 187 25.76 24.64 20.03
CA THR A 187 24.69 25.03 19.12
C THR A 187 24.29 23.82 18.28
N PRO A 188 23.00 23.59 18.00
CA PRO A 188 22.60 22.48 17.15
C PRO A 188 23.08 22.78 15.73
N VAL A 189 24.12 22.07 15.30
CA VAL A 189 24.63 22.09 13.94
C VAL A 189 23.59 21.42 13.04
N HIS A 190 23.07 22.21 12.11
CA HIS A 190 22.17 21.75 11.06
C HIS A 190 22.99 20.93 10.05
N THR A 191 23.13 19.63 10.28
CA THR A 191 23.77 18.70 9.34
C THR A 191 22.73 18.03 8.45
N GLY A 192 23.05 17.84 7.17
CA GLY A 192 22.21 17.15 6.20
C GLY A 192 21.87 15.70 6.58
N PRO A 193 21.13 14.97 5.74
CA PRO A 193 20.55 13.68 6.11
C PRO A 193 21.65 12.68 6.47
N GLN A 194 21.69 12.29 7.73
CA GLN A 194 22.66 11.34 8.26
C GLN A 194 22.31 9.92 7.78
N HIS A 195 23.32 9.18 7.31
CA HIS A 195 23.15 7.78 6.88
C HIS A 195 23.02 6.82 8.08
N GLU A 196 23.57 7.20 9.23
CA GLU A 196 23.43 6.45 10.47
C GLU A 196 22.30 7.07 11.29
N GLN A 197 21.26 6.26 11.55
CA GLN A 197 20.19 6.60 12.47
C GLN A 197 20.22 5.64 13.65
N SER A 198 20.14 6.19 14.86
CA SER A 198 19.95 5.44 16.08
C SER A 198 18.46 5.13 16.26
N PHE A 199 18.12 3.85 16.38
CA PHE A 199 16.74 3.40 16.62
C PHE A 199 16.55 3.02 18.08
N GLU A 200 15.46 3.49 18.69
CA GLU A 200 15.03 3.06 20.02
C GLU A 200 14.26 1.74 19.91
N LEU A 201 14.83 0.65 20.43
CA LEU A 201 14.23 -0.69 20.38
C LEU A 201 13.19 -0.94 21.47
N ASP A 202 13.06 -0.02 22.42
CA ASP A 202 12.11 -0.12 23.53
C ASP A 202 10.67 0.25 23.11
N ARG A 203 10.48 0.72 21.87
CA ARG A 203 9.18 1.08 21.30
C ARG A 203 8.53 -0.12 20.61
N PRO A 204 7.19 -0.13 20.45
CA PRO A 204 6.51 -1.13 19.64
C PRO A 204 7.14 -1.25 18.24
N LEU A 205 7.30 -2.47 17.74
CA LEU A 205 7.95 -2.77 16.44
C LEU A 205 7.39 -1.93 15.28
N ARG A 206 6.10 -1.64 15.33
CA ARG A 206 5.41 -0.76 14.38
C ARG A 206 5.97 0.65 14.36
N GLU A 207 6.15 1.26 15.53
CA GLU A 207 6.70 2.62 15.65
C GLU A 207 8.16 2.63 15.18
N ALA A 208 8.95 1.62 15.55
CA ALA A 208 10.31 1.46 15.07
C ALA A 208 10.37 1.30 13.53
N ARG A 209 9.43 0.55 12.94
CA ARG A 209 9.32 0.39 11.49
C ARG A 209 8.92 1.70 10.82
N ASP A 210 7.91 2.39 11.33
CA ASP A 210 7.44 3.66 10.77
C ASP A 210 8.56 4.73 10.85
N ASP A 211 9.33 4.75 11.94
CA ASP A 211 10.50 5.63 12.10
C ASP A 211 11.61 5.30 11.10
N PHE A 212 11.96 4.02 10.95
CA PHE A 212 12.91 3.56 9.93
C PHE A 212 12.45 3.93 8.51
N GLU A 213 11.20 3.64 8.18
CA GLU A 213 10.67 3.90 6.84
C GLU A 213 10.63 5.40 6.54
N ARG A 214 10.21 6.23 7.50
CA ARG A 214 10.24 7.69 7.39
C ARG A 214 11.65 8.18 7.08
N ALA A 215 12.62 7.78 7.90
CA ALA A 215 14.02 8.15 7.76
C ALA A 215 14.60 7.71 6.41
N TYR A 216 14.34 6.47 6.02
CA TYR A 216 14.80 5.90 4.76
C TYR A 216 14.27 6.70 3.56
N PHE A 217 12.97 6.98 3.53
CA PHE A 217 12.39 7.74 2.43
C PHE A 217 12.80 9.20 2.44
N GLU A 218 12.93 9.85 3.60
CA GLU A 218 13.45 11.22 3.71
C GLU A 218 14.89 11.32 3.17
N PHE A 219 15.75 10.37 3.52
CA PHE A 219 17.11 10.29 3.01
C PHE A 219 17.13 10.19 1.47
N HIS A 220 16.33 9.28 0.91
CA HIS A 220 16.25 9.10 -0.53
C HIS A 220 15.60 10.29 -1.25
N LEU A 221 14.58 10.92 -0.66
CA LEU A 221 13.96 12.12 -1.20
C LEU A 221 14.91 13.31 -1.23
N ALA A 222 15.68 13.51 -0.16
CA ALA A 222 16.69 14.56 -0.13
C ALA A 222 17.75 14.33 -1.21
N ARG A 223 18.21 13.08 -1.39
CA ARG A 223 19.26 12.73 -2.35
C ARG A 223 18.81 12.78 -3.81
N GLU A 224 17.55 12.44 -4.09
CA GLU A 224 16.98 12.46 -5.44
C GLU A 224 16.29 13.79 -5.78
N GLY A 225 16.48 14.84 -4.97
CA GLY A 225 15.94 16.18 -5.21
C GLY A 225 14.42 16.27 -5.16
N GLY A 226 13.78 15.41 -4.35
CA GLY A 226 12.33 15.28 -4.26
C GLY A 226 11.68 14.56 -5.44
N SER A 227 12.46 13.95 -6.34
CA SER A 227 11.92 13.23 -7.49
C SER A 227 11.31 11.89 -7.08
N MET A 228 9.98 11.85 -7.04
CA MET A 228 9.22 10.65 -6.67
C MET A 228 9.45 9.49 -7.63
N THR A 229 9.60 9.77 -8.93
CA THR A 229 9.89 8.73 -9.93
C THR A 229 11.21 8.03 -9.63
N ARG A 230 12.26 8.81 -9.32
CA ARG A 230 13.59 8.25 -9.01
C ARG A 230 13.60 7.50 -7.68
N VAL A 231 12.90 8.00 -6.66
CA VAL A 231 12.77 7.30 -5.38
C VAL A 231 12.00 6.00 -5.55
N ALA A 232 10.92 5.99 -6.31
CA ALA A 232 10.15 4.78 -6.61
C ALA A 232 11.00 3.71 -7.32
N GLU A 233 11.73 4.09 -8.37
CA GLU A 233 12.66 3.19 -9.08
C GLU A 233 13.75 2.64 -8.16
N LYS A 234 14.34 3.49 -7.31
CA LYS A 234 15.45 3.12 -6.42
C LYS A 234 15.04 2.25 -5.24
N THR A 235 13.82 2.46 -4.76
CA THR A 235 13.26 1.69 -3.65
C THR A 235 12.52 0.43 -4.13
N GLY A 236 12.32 0.28 -5.45
CA GLY A 236 11.57 -0.82 -6.04
C GLY A 236 10.06 -0.75 -5.76
N LEU A 237 9.55 0.39 -5.30
CA LEU A 237 8.13 0.58 -5.02
C LEU A 237 7.41 1.20 -6.22
N GLU A 238 6.20 0.73 -6.47
CA GLU A 238 5.22 1.39 -7.34
C GLU A 238 5.03 2.86 -6.92
N ARG A 239 5.02 3.79 -7.88
CA ARG A 239 4.93 5.24 -7.60
C ARG A 239 3.69 5.58 -6.77
N THR A 240 2.55 4.98 -7.10
CA THR A 240 1.29 5.18 -6.37
C THR A 240 1.39 4.71 -4.93
N HIS A 241 2.13 3.64 -4.66
CA HIS A 241 2.33 3.09 -3.32
C HIS A 241 3.28 3.96 -2.51
N LEU A 242 4.35 4.45 -3.14
CA LEU A 242 5.28 5.40 -2.52
C LEU A 242 4.55 6.67 -2.02
N TYR A 243 3.68 7.26 -2.84
CA TYR A 243 2.93 8.46 -2.44
C TYR A 243 2.04 8.23 -1.21
N ARG A 244 1.35 7.07 -1.14
CA ARG A 244 0.52 6.72 0.02
C ARG A 244 1.38 6.55 1.27
N LYS A 245 2.49 5.82 1.13
CA LYS A 245 3.42 5.52 2.21
C LYS A 245 4.04 6.80 2.80
N LEU A 246 4.45 7.75 1.95
CA LEU A 246 4.95 9.05 2.38
C LEU A 246 3.90 9.88 3.14
N LYS A 247 2.64 9.87 2.65
CA LYS A 247 1.53 10.57 3.32
C LYS A 247 1.24 9.97 4.70
N GLN A 248 1.29 8.65 4.83
CA GLN A 248 1.02 7.93 6.08
C GLN A 248 2.14 8.09 7.10
N LEU A 249 3.40 8.16 6.63
CA LEU A 249 4.56 8.42 7.48
C LEU A 249 4.71 9.89 7.88
N GLY A 250 3.91 10.80 7.29
CA GLY A 250 3.96 12.23 7.59
C GLY A 250 5.20 12.94 7.01
N VAL A 251 5.78 12.42 5.93
CA VAL A 251 6.96 13.00 5.29
C VAL A 251 6.58 14.24 4.49
N ASP A 252 7.06 15.40 4.92
CA ASP A 252 6.77 16.69 4.29
C ASP A 252 7.49 16.87 2.94
N LEU A 253 6.74 16.66 1.85
CA LEU A 253 7.22 16.81 0.48
C LEU A 253 7.65 18.25 0.11
N GLY A 254 7.27 19.23 0.93
CA GLY A 254 7.52 20.66 0.67
C GLY A 254 8.83 21.21 1.23
N ARG A 255 9.50 20.53 2.17
CA ARG A 255 10.71 21.07 2.84
C ARG A 255 11.96 21.02 1.97
N SER A 256 12.11 20.03 1.09
CA SER A 256 13.33 19.84 0.29
C SER A 256 13.57 20.93 -0.77
N LYS A 257 12.56 21.75 -1.11
CA LYS A 257 12.74 22.86 -2.05
C LYS A 257 13.43 24.09 -1.43
N LYS A 258 13.52 24.16 -0.08
CA LYS A 258 14.09 25.33 0.62
C LYS A 258 15.58 25.20 0.94
N THR A 259 16.11 23.97 0.98
CA THR A 259 17.53 23.71 1.30
C THR A 259 18.46 23.79 0.09
N ALA A 260 17.93 23.79 -1.14
CA ALA A 260 18.72 23.88 -2.37
C ALA A 260 18.84 25.32 -2.93
N ALA A 261 18.29 26.32 -2.22
CA ALA A 261 18.20 27.71 -2.68
C ALA A 261 18.88 28.73 -1.75
N ASN A 262 19.76 28.28 -0.85
CA ASN A 262 20.53 29.15 0.04
C ASN A 262 22.00 28.76 0.06
#